data_AF-A0A941UVL2-F1
#
_entry.id   AF-A0A941UVL2-F1
#
_cell.length_a   1.000
_cell.length_b   1.000
_cell.length_c   1.000
_cell.angle_alpha   90.00
_cell.angle_beta   90.00
_cell.angle_gamma   90.00
#
_symmetry.space_group_name_H-M   'P 1'
#
loop_
_entity.id
_entity.type
_entity.pdbx_description
1 polymer ?
#
loop_
_entity_poly.entity_id
_entity_poly.type
_entity_poly.pdbx_seq_one_letter_code
_entity_poly.pdbx_strand_id
1 'polypeptide(L)'
;MTRVNTASLLELRQATKRFPAGEGGAVTVIDDVSLGVGAGEILALLGRSGCGKSTLLRMLCGLSPASSGEVRYKGRTVVGPQPGISMVFQNFALFPWLTVLQNVELGLEAQGIGREQRRKRALQAIDMIGLDGFESAFPKELSGGMRQRVGFARALVVNPDVLLMDEAFSALDVPTAETLRNDLLDLWLERQIPTRAIVMVSHNIEEALLLADRVVILDSNPGRVKEDLRVDIKHPRDRDSRPFKQLMERIYGVMTRAGVTAQVARATGIGYRLPQAHVGQMLGMLEELSLAERGGSVELAQLAAMTQMTVDDLFPILEALELLDFARVSGQLVELTRHGRSLVEADILRRKVIFGEHLLRKVPLADHVRRVLDERARQRAPKGRFLRELEDFLTEEEAERVLAVIIDWGRYAEIFAFDAGAGLFSLENPVADATPR
;
A
#
# COMPACT_ATOMS: atom_id res chain seq x y z
N MET A 1 14.07 -22.02 2.70
CA MET A 1 14.75 -22.24 1.40
C MET A 1 13.68 -22.38 0.33
N THR A 2 13.27 -21.27 -0.28
CA THR A 2 12.28 -21.24 -1.36
C THR A 2 12.97 -21.77 -2.63
N ARG A 3 12.48 -22.88 -3.20
CA ARG A 3 13.12 -23.52 -4.36
C ARG A 3 12.98 -22.63 -5.59
N VAL A 4 14.10 -22.13 -6.11
CA VAL A 4 14.20 -21.56 -7.46
C VAL A 4 14.01 -22.72 -8.44
N ASN A 5 12.92 -22.70 -9.21
CA ASN A 5 12.63 -23.73 -10.21
C ASN A 5 13.38 -23.38 -11.50
N THR A 6 14.08 -24.32 -12.11
CA THR A 6 14.93 -24.14 -13.31
C THR A 6 14.18 -23.76 -14.61
N ALA A 7 12.88 -23.45 -14.54
CA ALA A 7 12.02 -23.03 -15.65
C ALA A 7 11.37 -21.66 -15.42
N SER A 8 11.91 -20.83 -14.53
CA SER A 8 11.37 -19.49 -14.24
C SER A 8 11.68 -18.49 -15.36
N LEU A 9 10.65 -17.74 -15.76
CA LEU A 9 10.72 -16.66 -16.73
C LEU A 9 11.39 -15.41 -16.13
N LEU A 10 11.10 -15.12 -14.86
CA LEU A 10 11.77 -14.12 -14.04
C LEU A 10 12.29 -14.74 -12.75
N GLU A 11 13.46 -14.32 -12.31
CA GLU A 11 14.08 -14.79 -11.07
C GLU A 11 14.77 -13.64 -10.32
N LEU A 12 14.53 -13.57 -9.01
CA LEU A 12 15.34 -12.87 -8.03
C LEU A 12 16.19 -13.93 -7.32
N ARG A 13 17.50 -13.72 -7.24
CA ARG A 13 18.44 -14.62 -6.54
C ARG A 13 19.17 -13.83 -5.48
N GLN A 14 18.80 -14.08 -4.22
CA GLN A 14 19.39 -13.44 -3.03
C GLN A 14 19.48 -11.92 -3.17
N ALA A 15 18.47 -11.33 -3.82
CA ALA A 15 18.49 -9.94 -4.23
C ALA A 15 18.27 -9.05 -3.01
N THR A 16 19.15 -8.07 -2.82
CA THR A 16 19.09 -7.10 -1.73
C THR A 16 19.10 -5.71 -2.34
N LYS A 17 18.29 -4.80 -1.80
CA LYS A 17 18.26 -3.39 -2.17
C LYS A 17 18.47 -2.50 -0.97
N ARG A 18 19.52 -1.69 -1.04
CA ARG A 18 19.84 -0.64 -0.11
C ARG A 18 19.74 0.71 -0.81
N PHE A 19 19.16 1.69 -0.12
CA PHE A 19 19.19 3.08 -0.54
C PHE A 19 20.16 3.84 0.36
N PRO A 20 20.88 4.83 -0.17
CA PRO A 20 21.68 5.72 0.66
C PRO A 20 20.77 6.45 1.65
N ALA A 21 21.20 6.55 2.90
CA ALA A 21 20.65 7.45 3.90
C ALA A 21 21.65 8.59 4.17
N GLY A 22 21.23 9.61 4.92
CA GLY A 22 22.10 10.70 5.36
C GLY A 22 23.36 10.21 6.10
N GLU A 23 24.32 11.12 6.34
CA GLU A 23 25.62 10.88 7.02
C GLU A 23 26.28 9.51 6.76
N GLY A 24 26.24 9.02 5.51
CA GLY A 24 26.93 7.78 5.11
C GLY A 24 26.24 6.48 5.52
N GLY A 25 24.99 6.53 6.00
CA GLY A 25 24.16 5.36 6.28
C GLY A 25 23.56 4.72 5.02
N ALA A 26 22.98 3.53 5.17
CA ALA A 26 22.17 2.90 4.13
C ALA A 26 20.95 2.21 4.73
N VAL A 27 19.77 2.45 4.15
CA VAL A 27 18.53 1.78 4.54
C VAL A 27 18.33 0.57 3.65
N THR A 28 18.26 -0.61 4.26
CA THR A 28 17.93 -1.84 3.55
C THR A 28 16.41 -1.93 3.40
N VAL A 29 15.93 -1.88 2.15
CA VAL A 29 14.50 -1.96 1.83
C VAL A 29 14.10 -3.38 1.44
N ILE A 30 14.96 -4.09 0.69
CA ILE A 30 14.79 -5.51 0.35
C ILE A 30 16.03 -6.25 0.82
N ASP A 31 15.87 -7.41 1.44
CA ASP A 31 16.98 -8.15 2.05
C ASP A 31 16.90 -9.66 1.73
N ASP A 32 17.89 -10.16 0.98
CA ASP A 32 18.03 -11.57 0.61
C ASP A 32 16.74 -12.21 0.06
N VAL A 33 16.10 -11.56 -0.91
CA VAL A 33 14.89 -12.07 -1.55
C VAL A 33 15.25 -13.01 -2.69
N SER A 34 14.75 -14.25 -2.60
CA SER A 34 14.79 -15.24 -3.68
C SER A 34 13.38 -15.63 -4.09
N LEU A 35 13.03 -15.37 -5.35
CA LEU A 35 11.69 -15.55 -5.90
C LEU A 35 11.80 -15.90 -7.39
N GLY A 36 11.08 -16.93 -7.83
CA GLY A 36 10.95 -17.27 -9.25
C GLY A 36 9.51 -17.14 -9.72
N VAL A 37 9.32 -16.59 -10.91
CA VAL A 37 8.03 -16.48 -11.61
C VAL A 37 8.09 -17.32 -12.87
N GLY A 38 7.23 -18.33 -12.98
CA GLY A 38 7.08 -19.20 -14.13
C GLY A 38 6.21 -18.59 -15.24
N ALA A 39 6.18 -19.25 -16.40
CA ALA A 39 5.20 -18.93 -17.42
C ALA A 39 3.84 -19.60 -17.08
N GLY A 40 2.75 -18.94 -17.40
CA GLY A 40 1.38 -19.37 -17.16
C GLY A 40 0.86 -19.10 -15.75
N GLU A 41 1.54 -18.28 -14.95
CA GLU A 41 1.05 -17.89 -13.61
C GLU A 41 0.86 -16.39 -13.47
N ILE A 42 -0.16 -16.02 -12.68
CA ILE A 42 -0.30 -14.70 -12.06
C ILE A 42 0.25 -14.79 -10.63
N LEU A 43 1.28 -14.01 -10.33
CA LEU A 43 1.86 -13.88 -9.00
C LEU A 43 1.39 -12.58 -8.35
N ALA A 44 0.77 -12.65 -7.18
CA ALA A 44 0.50 -11.48 -6.34
C ALA A 44 1.57 -11.32 -5.24
N LEU A 45 2.10 -10.12 -5.11
CA LEU A 45 2.95 -9.68 -4.02
C LEU A 45 2.09 -8.90 -3.02
N LEU A 46 1.91 -9.46 -1.83
CA LEU A 46 1.20 -8.83 -0.71
C LEU A 46 2.19 -8.39 0.36
N GLY A 47 1.79 -7.40 1.15
CA GLY A 47 2.56 -6.92 2.27
C GLY A 47 2.15 -5.51 2.66
N ARG A 48 2.54 -5.07 3.85
CA ARG A 48 2.16 -3.75 4.38
C ARG A 48 2.73 -2.61 3.53
N SER A 49 2.20 -1.41 3.74
CA SER A 49 2.82 -0.21 3.16
C SER A 49 4.29 -0.11 3.59
N GLY A 50 5.17 0.28 2.66
CA GLY A 50 6.60 0.42 2.91
C GLY A 50 7.40 -0.89 3.06
N CYS A 51 6.83 -2.08 2.79
CA CYS A 51 7.59 -3.34 2.84
C CYS A 51 8.48 -3.59 1.60
N GLY A 52 8.48 -2.69 0.62
CA GLY A 52 9.35 -2.74 -0.55
C GLY A 52 8.74 -3.37 -1.82
N LYS A 53 7.42 -3.60 -1.88
CA LYS A 53 6.72 -4.18 -3.04
C LYS A 53 7.06 -3.48 -4.37
N SER A 54 6.85 -2.16 -4.43
CA SER A 54 7.15 -1.35 -5.62
C SER A 54 8.64 -1.27 -5.91
N THR A 55 9.51 -1.34 -4.89
CA THR A 55 10.96 -1.47 -5.08
C THR A 55 11.31 -2.79 -5.77
N LEU A 56 10.70 -3.88 -5.35
CA LEU A 56 10.89 -5.21 -5.93
C LEU A 56 10.38 -5.26 -7.37
N LEU A 57 9.21 -4.68 -7.67
CA LEU A 57 8.73 -4.53 -9.06
C LEU A 57 9.71 -3.73 -9.94
N ARG A 58 10.21 -2.59 -9.45
CA ARG A 58 11.21 -1.79 -10.17
C ARG A 58 12.52 -2.54 -10.40
N MET A 59 12.90 -3.44 -9.50
CA MET A 59 14.04 -4.33 -9.70
C MET A 59 13.76 -5.37 -10.80
N LEU A 60 12.57 -5.97 -10.82
CA LEU A 60 12.18 -6.97 -11.83
C LEU A 60 12.21 -6.43 -13.26
N CYS A 61 11.74 -5.19 -13.48
CA CYS A 61 11.82 -4.57 -14.81
C CYS A 61 13.15 -3.88 -15.12
N GLY A 62 14.11 -3.86 -14.18
CA GLY A 62 15.42 -3.25 -14.38
C GLY A 62 15.45 -1.71 -14.28
N LEU A 63 14.41 -1.09 -13.73
CA LEU A 63 14.40 0.35 -13.41
C LEU A 63 15.24 0.69 -12.18
N SER A 64 15.44 -0.27 -11.27
CA SER A 64 16.32 -0.10 -10.11
C SER A 64 17.24 -1.32 -9.96
N PRO A 65 18.56 -1.17 -10.05
CA PRO A 65 19.46 -2.31 -9.89
C PRO A 65 19.48 -2.81 -8.45
N ALA A 66 19.69 -4.12 -8.26
CA ALA A 66 19.96 -4.70 -6.95
C ALA A 66 21.30 -4.16 -6.39
N SER A 67 21.38 -3.97 -5.08
CA SER A 67 22.65 -3.64 -4.41
C SER A 67 23.56 -4.86 -4.26
N SER A 68 22.97 -6.05 -4.10
CA SER A 68 23.64 -7.35 -4.17
C SER A 68 22.66 -8.43 -4.61
N GLY A 69 23.19 -9.60 -5.00
CA GLY A 69 22.40 -10.63 -5.68
C GLY A 69 22.14 -10.26 -7.14
N GLU A 70 21.19 -10.94 -7.78
CA GLU A 70 20.88 -10.68 -9.19
C GLU A 70 19.39 -10.86 -9.50
N VAL A 71 18.94 -10.13 -10.53
CA VAL A 71 17.64 -10.33 -11.18
C VAL A 71 17.93 -10.96 -12.54
N ARG A 72 17.18 -12.01 -12.91
CA ARG A 72 17.28 -12.66 -14.22
C ARG A 72 15.95 -12.67 -14.94
N TYR A 73 15.99 -12.52 -16.24
CA TYR A 73 14.88 -12.65 -17.17
C TYR A 73 15.28 -13.57 -18.32
N LYS A 74 14.51 -14.64 -18.56
CA LYS A 74 14.85 -15.71 -19.53
C LYS A 74 16.29 -16.23 -19.35
N GLY A 75 16.70 -16.42 -18.09
CA GLY A 75 18.03 -16.90 -17.71
C GLY A 75 19.18 -15.89 -17.81
N ARG A 76 18.93 -14.67 -18.33
CA ARG A 76 19.94 -13.61 -18.48
C ARG A 76 19.81 -12.56 -17.38
N THR A 77 20.92 -12.04 -16.88
CA THR A 77 20.93 -10.98 -15.86
C THR A 77 20.29 -9.69 -16.39
N VAL A 78 19.40 -9.11 -15.61
CA VAL A 78 18.75 -7.83 -15.90
C VAL A 78 19.68 -6.71 -15.44
N VAL A 79 20.21 -5.95 -16.40
CA VAL A 79 21.13 -4.81 -16.18
C VAL A 79 20.48 -3.45 -16.47
N GLY A 80 19.20 -3.46 -16.83
CA GLY A 80 18.41 -2.29 -17.19
C GLY A 80 17.03 -2.66 -17.72
N PRO A 81 16.23 -1.69 -18.19
CA PRO A 81 14.89 -1.91 -18.74
C PRO A 81 14.85 -3.00 -19.81
N GLN A 82 13.93 -3.96 -19.68
CA GLN A 82 13.81 -5.08 -20.61
C GLN A 82 12.63 -4.88 -21.57
N PRO A 83 12.83 -4.98 -22.91
CA PRO A 83 11.75 -4.82 -23.88
C PRO A 83 10.59 -5.84 -23.72
N GLY A 84 10.88 -7.01 -23.15
CA GLY A 84 9.89 -8.06 -22.91
C GLY A 84 9.14 -7.94 -21.59
N ILE A 85 9.33 -6.84 -20.83
CA ILE A 85 8.67 -6.59 -19.56
C ILE A 85 7.99 -5.22 -19.63
N SER A 86 6.67 -5.20 -19.47
CA SER A 86 5.88 -3.96 -19.38
C SER A 86 5.42 -3.72 -17.95
N MET A 87 5.21 -2.46 -17.60
CA MET A 87 4.71 -2.07 -16.28
C MET A 87 3.48 -1.16 -16.40
N VAL A 88 2.46 -1.47 -15.62
CA VAL A 88 1.28 -0.64 -15.37
C VAL A 88 1.46 -0.02 -13.98
N PHE A 89 1.41 1.31 -13.90
CA PHE A 89 1.67 2.08 -12.67
C PHE A 89 0.37 2.42 -11.94
N GLN A 90 0.48 2.68 -10.64
CA GLN A 90 -0.61 3.16 -9.77
C GLN A 90 -1.12 4.54 -10.22
N ASN A 91 -0.20 5.50 -10.37
CA ASN A 91 -0.50 6.75 -11.07
C ASN A 91 -0.50 6.43 -12.56
N PHE A 92 -1.62 6.67 -13.27
CA PHE A 92 -1.84 6.33 -14.69
C PHE A 92 -0.61 6.59 -15.61
N ALA A 93 0.22 7.57 -15.23
CA ALA A 93 1.49 7.92 -15.86
C ALA A 93 1.34 8.18 -17.37
N LEU A 94 0.17 8.65 -17.77
CA LEU A 94 -0.12 9.05 -19.14
C LEU A 94 0.47 10.44 -19.38
N PHE A 95 0.95 10.68 -20.59
CA PHE A 95 1.42 11.99 -21.00
C PHE A 95 0.20 12.88 -21.28
N PRO A 96 -0.02 13.96 -20.50
CA PRO A 96 -1.28 14.72 -20.55
C PRO A 96 -1.44 15.55 -21.83
N TRP A 97 -0.36 15.78 -22.58
CA TRP A 97 -0.34 16.49 -23.86
C TRP A 97 -0.42 15.56 -25.08
N LEU A 98 -0.49 14.25 -24.88
CA LEU A 98 -0.67 13.26 -25.94
C LEU A 98 -2.11 12.73 -25.90
N THR A 99 -2.68 12.40 -27.06
CA THR A 99 -3.97 11.71 -27.13
C THR A 99 -3.87 10.26 -26.64
N VAL A 100 -4.99 9.56 -26.49
CA VAL A 100 -5.02 8.11 -26.19
C VAL A 100 -4.18 7.33 -27.20
N LEU A 101 -4.43 7.54 -28.49
CA LEU A 101 -3.67 6.87 -29.56
C LEU A 101 -2.17 7.11 -29.42
N GLN A 102 -1.76 8.36 -29.23
CA GLN A 102 -0.35 8.72 -29.09
C GLN A 102 0.28 8.12 -27.84
N ASN A 103 -0.44 8.10 -26.71
CA ASN A 103 0.03 7.44 -25.48
C ASN A 103 0.30 5.94 -25.69
N VAL A 104 -0.57 5.26 -26.44
CA VAL A 104 -0.41 3.82 -26.75
C VAL A 104 0.71 3.60 -27.78
N GLU A 105 0.89 4.49 -28.76
CA GLU A 105 1.94 4.36 -29.79
C GLU A 105 3.38 4.50 -29.24
N LEU A 106 3.58 5.16 -28.10
CA LEU A 106 4.91 5.48 -27.54
C LEU A 106 5.83 4.27 -27.36
N GLY A 107 5.31 3.17 -26.81
CA GLY A 107 6.12 1.96 -26.59
C GLY A 107 6.61 1.35 -27.91
N LEU A 108 5.77 1.41 -28.94
CA LEU A 108 6.12 0.95 -30.28
C LEU A 108 7.10 1.90 -30.97
N GLU A 109 6.99 3.21 -30.69
CA GLU A 109 7.91 4.23 -31.19
C GLU A 109 9.33 3.98 -30.70
N ALA A 110 9.46 3.74 -29.40
CA ALA A 110 10.73 3.43 -28.76
C ALA A 110 11.37 2.14 -29.31
N GLN A 111 10.56 1.20 -29.81
CA GLN A 111 11.01 -0.01 -30.50
C GLN A 111 11.39 0.23 -31.98
N GLY A 112 11.26 1.46 -32.49
CA GLY A 112 11.58 1.81 -33.89
C GLY A 112 10.54 1.34 -34.90
N ILE A 113 9.32 1.01 -34.48
CA ILE A 113 8.27 0.54 -35.39
C ILE A 113 7.77 1.70 -36.26
N GLY A 114 7.58 1.45 -37.57
CA GLY A 114 7.10 2.44 -38.51
C GLY A 114 5.69 2.96 -38.19
N ARG A 115 5.44 4.24 -38.46
CA ARG A 115 4.21 4.97 -38.05
C ARG A 115 2.91 4.25 -38.40
N GLU A 116 2.79 3.71 -39.62
CA GLU A 116 1.58 3.01 -40.08
C GLU A 116 1.30 1.75 -39.24
N GLN A 117 2.33 0.92 -39.03
CA GLN A 117 2.23 -0.29 -38.22
C GLN A 117 1.99 0.04 -36.74
N ARG A 118 2.58 1.12 -36.22
CA ARG A 118 2.32 1.60 -34.86
C ARG A 118 0.85 1.94 -34.66
N ARG A 119 0.31 2.77 -35.55
CA ARG A 119 -1.09 3.19 -35.51
C ARG A 119 -2.03 2.00 -35.56
N LYS A 120 -1.79 1.06 -36.49
CA LYS A 120 -2.61 -0.16 -36.61
C LYS A 120 -2.63 -0.97 -35.31
N ARG A 121 -1.46 -1.23 -34.71
CA ARG A 121 -1.35 -1.98 -33.45
C ARG A 121 -1.98 -1.23 -32.27
N ALA A 122 -1.78 0.08 -32.20
CA ALA A 122 -2.35 0.90 -31.14
C ALA A 122 -3.88 0.92 -31.18
N LEU A 123 -4.47 1.06 -32.38
CA LEU A 123 -5.93 0.97 -32.56
C LEU A 123 -6.48 -0.39 -32.11
N GLN A 124 -5.83 -1.50 -32.48
CA GLN A 124 -6.22 -2.84 -32.03
C GLN A 124 -6.14 -2.99 -30.51
N ALA A 125 -5.10 -2.43 -29.88
CA ALA A 125 -4.96 -2.48 -28.43
C ALA A 125 -6.00 -1.61 -27.70
N ILE A 126 -6.42 -0.48 -28.30
CA ILE A 126 -7.47 0.40 -27.77
C ILE A 126 -8.85 -0.26 -27.88
N ASP A 127 -9.12 -0.95 -28.98
CA ASP A 127 -10.35 -1.72 -29.19
C ASP A 127 -10.44 -2.88 -28.18
N MET A 128 -9.35 -3.62 -27.97
CA MET A 128 -9.27 -4.73 -27.01
C MET A 128 -9.59 -4.33 -25.56
N ILE A 129 -9.35 -3.08 -25.18
CA ILE A 129 -9.67 -2.56 -23.83
C ILE A 129 -11.05 -1.86 -23.76
N GLY A 130 -11.82 -1.86 -24.86
CA GLY A 130 -13.14 -1.23 -24.96
C GLY A 130 -13.11 0.31 -24.93
N LEU A 131 -12.12 0.93 -25.57
CA LEU A 131 -12.01 2.40 -25.70
C LEU A 131 -12.11 2.88 -27.16
N ASP A 132 -12.81 2.13 -28.01
CA ASP A 132 -13.14 2.57 -29.36
C ASP A 132 -13.88 3.93 -29.34
N GLY A 133 -13.51 4.81 -30.26
CA GLY A 133 -14.05 6.18 -30.34
C GLY A 133 -13.39 7.22 -29.42
N PHE A 134 -12.46 6.82 -28.54
CA PHE A 134 -11.71 7.73 -27.66
C PHE A 134 -10.24 7.95 -28.09
N GLU A 135 -9.85 7.52 -29.29
CA GLU A 135 -8.46 7.52 -29.77
C GLU A 135 -7.84 8.93 -29.82
N SER A 136 -8.68 9.93 -30.11
CA SER A 136 -8.30 11.35 -30.22
C SER A 136 -8.42 12.11 -28.91
N ALA A 137 -9.02 11.52 -27.86
CA ALA A 137 -9.21 12.18 -26.58
C ALA A 137 -7.87 12.35 -25.84
N PHE A 138 -7.75 13.41 -25.06
CA PHE A 138 -6.66 13.64 -24.13
C PHE A 138 -6.96 13.04 -22.75
N PRO A 139 -5.95 12.66 -21.94
CA PRO A 139 -6.15 12.03 -20.63
C PRO A 139 -7.07 12.80 -19.66
N LYS A 140 -7.13 14.13 -19.78
CA LYS A 140 -7.99 15.01 -18.97
C LYS A 140 -9.49 14.87 -19.30
N GLU A 141 -9.81 14.33 -20.48
CA GLU A 141 -11.19 14.12 -20.97
C GLU A 141 -11.74 12.75 -20.58
N LEU A 142 -10.92 11.92 -19.93
CA LEU A 142 -11.22 10.54 -19.57
C LEU A 142 -11.57 10.40 -18.08
N SER A 143 -12.39 9.41 -17.72
CA SER A 143 -12.56 9.00 -16.32
C SER A 143 -11.30 8.29 -15.78
N GLY A 144 -11.23 8.06 -14.46
CA GLY A 144 -10.13 7.30 -13.85
C GLY A 144 -9.98 5.90 -14.45
N GLY A 145 -11.08 5.16 -14.57
CA GLY A 145 -11.10 3.83 -15.17
C GLY A 145 -10.64 3.84 -16.63
N MET A 146 -11.10 4.82 -17.42
CA MET A 146 -10.67 4.97 -18.80
C MET A 146 -9.18 5.27 -18.90
N ARG A 147 -8.62 6.15 -18.06
CA ARG A 147 -7.17 6.38 -18.01
C ARG A 147 -6.40 5.11 -17.67
N GLN A 148 -6.90 4.29 -16.75
CA GLN A 148 -6.25 3.03 -16.42
C GLN A 148 -6.28 2.04 -17.58
N ARG A 149 -7.41 1.92 -18.28
CA ARG A 149 -7.53 1.13 -19.51
C ARG A 149 -6.50 1.57 -20.57
N VAL A 150 -6.30 2.87 -20.78
CA VAL A 150 -5.23 3.38 -21.67
C VAL A 150 -3.85 2.93 -21.19
N GLY A 151 -3.60 2.93 -19.88
CA GLY A 151 -2.37 2.38 -19.28
C GLY A 151 -2.15 0.91 -19.62
N PHE A 152 -3.21 0.09 -19.56
CA PHE A 152 -3.18 -1.32 -19.98
C PHE A 152 -2.90 -1.46 -21.47
N ALA A 153 -3.60 -0.73 -22.36
CA ALA A 153 -3.32 -0.79 -23.80
C ALA A 153 -1.87 -0.42 -24.11
N ARG A 154 -1.34 0.63 -23.47
CA ARG A 154 0.07 1.02 -23.63
C ARG A 154 1.04 -0.07 -23.19
N ALA A 155 0.73 -0.79 -22.11
CA ALA A 155 1.57 -1.89 -21.63
C ALA A 155 1.48 -3.14 -22.52
N LEU A 156 0.28 -3.46 -23.03
CA LEU A 156 0.00 -4.67 -23.81
C LEU A 156 0.38 -4.54 -25.28
N VAL A 157 0.29 -3.34 -25.86
CA VAL A 157 0.53 -3.14 -27.30
C VAL A 157 1.91 -3.57 -27.77
N VAL A 158 2.92 -3.52 -26.88
CA VAL A 158 4.30 -3.96 -27.16
C VAL A 158 4.48 -5.48 -27.08
N ASN A 159 3.42 -6.24 -26.79
CA ASN A 159 3.41 -7.70 -26.64
C ASN A 159 4.44 -8.20 -25.60
N PRO A 160 4.34 -7.76 -24.33
CA PRO A 160 5.30 -8.14 -23.31
C PRO A 160 5.23 -9.63 -22.99
N ASP A 161 6.36 -10.25 -22.62
CA ASP A 161 6.34 -11.59 -22.02
C ASP A 161 5.87 -11.53 -20.56
N VAL A 162 6.17 -10.44 -19.85
CA VAL A 162 5.74 -10.23 -18.46
C VAL A 162 5.05 -8.89 -18.31
N LEU A 163 3.86 -8.90 -17.70
CA LEU A 163 3.16 -7.71 -17.27
C LEU A 163 3.35 -7.51 -15.77
N LEU A 164 3.95 -6.40 -15.38
CA LEU A 164 4.06 -5.94 -14.01
C LEU A 164 2.96 -4.94 -13.69
N MET A 165 2.30 -5.06 -12.55
CA MET A 165 1.23 -4.15 -12.13
C MET A 165 1.50 -3.64 -10.71
N ASP A 166 1.70 -2.33 -10.55
CA ASP A 166 1.92 -1.69 -9.25
C ASP A 166 0.63 -1.04 -8.79
N GLU A 167 -0.15 -1.73 -7.95
CA GLU A 167 -1.45 -1.28 -7.44
C GLU A 167 -2.39 -0.74 -8.52
N ALA A 168 -2.47 -1.47 -9.64
CA ALA A 168 -3.15 -1.01 -10.86
C ALA A 168 -4.67 -0.80 -10.73
N PHE A 169 -5.28 -1.16 -9.60
CA PHE A 169 -6.71 -1.04 -9.36
C PHE A 169 -7.07 -0.11 -8.19
N SER A 170 -6.08 0.37 -7.43
CA SER A 170 -6.33 1.07 -6.15
C SER A 170 -6.92 2.48 -6.30
N ALA A 171 -6.63 3.16 -7.41
CA ALA A 171 -7.09 4.53 -7.66
C ALA A 171 -8.52 4.60 -8.27
N LEU A 172 -9.22 3.48 -8.37
CA LEU A 172 -10.52 3.36 -9.03
C LEU A 172 -11.64 3.13 -8.01
N ASP A 173 -12.84 3.61 -8.32
CA ASP A 173 -14.04 3.22 -7.57
C ASP A 173 -14.31 1.71 -7.70
N VAL A 174 -14.97 1.13 -6.69
CA VAL A 174 -15.14 -0.31 -6.55
C VAL A 174 -15.75 -0.98 -7.80
N PRO A 175 -16.87 -0.48 -8.39
CA PRO A 175 -17.45 -1.10 -9.59
C PRO A 175 -16.52 -1.03 -10.80
N THR A 176 -15.84 0.10 -11.00
CA THR A 176 -14.91 0.28 -12.11
C THR A 176 -13.69 -0.62 -11.97
N ALA A 177 -13.14 -0.75 -10.75
CA ALA A 177 -12.04 -1.66 -10.46
C ALA A 177 -12.43 -3.13 -10.71
N GLU A 178 -13.62 -3.54 -10.28
CA GLU A 178 -14.14 -4.89 -10.49
C GLU A 178 -14.28 -5.22 -11.97
N THR A 179 -14.85 -4.30 -12.75
CA THR A 179 -15.01 -4.47 -14.19
C THR A 179 -13.64 -4.64 -14.88
N LEU A 180 -12.69 -3.77 -14.55
CA LEU A 180 -11.36 -3.79 -15.16
C LEU A 180 -10.56 -5.05 -14.80
N ARG A 181 -10.72 -5.56 -13.57
CA ARG A 181 -10.11 -6.83 -13.15
C ARG A 181 -10.67 -8.00 -13.92
N ASN A 182 -11.98 -8.06 -14.10
CA ASN A 182 -12.63 -9.11 -14.88
C ASN A 182 -12.17 -9.08 -16.33
N ASP A 183 -12.14 -7.90 -16.97
CA ASP A 183 -11.65 -7.76 -18.35
C ASP A 183 -10.20 -8.26 -18.49
N LEU A 184 -9.31 -7.88 -17.55
CA LEU A 184 -7.92 -8.37 -17.56
C LEU A 184 -7.85 -9.89 -17.39
N LEU A 185 -8.66 -10.43 -16.48
CA LEU A 185 -8.70 -11.86 -16.20
C LEU A 185 -9.22 -12.65 -17.41
N ASP A 186 -10.23 -12.14 -18.11
CA ASP A 186 -10.77 -12.76 -19.33
C ASP A 186 -9.71 -12.77 -20.43
N LEU A 187 -9.04 -11.63 -20.68
CA LEU A 187 -7.92 -11.56 -21.63
C LEU A 187 -6.80 -12.57 -21.32
N TRP A 188 -6.51 -12.78 -20.04
CA TRP A 188 -5.50 -13.73 -19.57
C TRP A 188 -5.95 -15.19 -19.74
N LEU A 189 -7.14 -15.53 -19.24
CA LEU A 189 -7.67 -16.90 -19.25
C LEU A 189 -7.96 -17.39 -20.67
N GLU A 190 -8.46 -16.52 -21.54
CA GLU A 190 -8.73 -16.81 -22.95
C GLU A 190 -7.49 -16.74 -23.84
N ARG A 191 -6.33 -16.36 -23.28
CA ARG A 191 -5.04 -16.21 -24.00
C ARG A 191 -5.11 -15.25 -25.17
N GLN A 192 -5.88 -14.17 -25.02
CA GLN A 192 -5.97 -13.12 -26.03
C GLN A 192 -4.74 -12.19 -26.04
N ILE A 193 -3.95 -12.22 -24.97
CA ILE A 193 -2.68 -11.49 -24.86
C ILE A 193 -1.47 -12.45 -24.93
N PRO A 194 -0.35 -12.03 -25.55
CA PRO A 194 0.88 -12.85 -25.64
C PRO A 194 1.65 -12.93 -24.32
N THR A 195 1.18 -12.22 -23.29
CA THR A 195 1.74 -12.20 -21.94
C THR A 195 1.85 -13.60 -21.38
N ARG A 196 3.03 -13.95 -20.88
CA ARG A 196 3.34 -15.28 -20.34
C ARG A 196 3.31 -15.31 -18.83
N ALA A 197 3.46 -14.19 -18.14
CA ALA A 197 3.34 -14.10 -16.69
C ALA A 197 2.84 -12.72 -16.28
N ILE A 198 2.08 -12.65 -15.20
CA ILE A 198 1.67 -11.38 -14.58
C ILE A 198 2.23 -11.35 -13.16
N VAL A 199 2.87 -10.25 -12.78
CA VAL A 199 3.25 -9.99 -11.39
C VAL A 199 2.54 -8.74 -10.94
N MET A 200 1.68 -8.87 -9.95
CA MET A 200 0.93 -7.75 -9.40
C MET A 200 1.29 -7.47 -7.97
N VAL A 201 1.33 -6.20 -7.62
CA VAL A 201 1.38 -5.71 -6.26
C VAL A 201 0.00 -5.21 -5.91
N SER A 202 -0.52 -5.70 -4.80
CA SER A 202 -1.79 -5.23 -4.25
C SER A 202 -1.65 -5.10 -2.73
N HIS A 203 -2.45 -4.22 -2.16
CA HIS A 203 -2.72 -4.20 -0.72
C HIS A 203 -4.02 -4.93 -0.40
N ASN A 204 -4.80 -5.35 -1.40
CA ASN A 204 -6.07 -6.03 -1.21
C ASN A 204 -5.93 -7.56 -1.30
N ILE A 205 -6.25 -8.26 -0.21
CA ILE A 205 -6.11 -9.72 -0.12
C ILE A 205 -7.14 -10.43 -1.02
N GLU A 206 -8.39 -9.97 -1.02
CA GLU A 206 -9.46 -10.55 -1.83
C GLU A 206 -9.14 -10.43 -3.32
N GLU A 207 -8.66 -9.27 -3.77
CA GLU A 207 -8.19 -9.05 -5.14
C GLU A 207 -7.08 -10.02 -5.55
N ALA A 208 -6.05 -10.15 -4.71
CA ALA A 208 -4.96 -11.09 -4.96
C ALA A 208 -5.47 -12.52 -5.05
N LEU A 209 -6.43 -12.91 -4.23
CA LEU A 209 -7.05 -14.24 -4.26
C LEU A 209 -8.04 -14.44 -5.39
N LEU A 210 -8.63 -13.38 -5.95
CA LEU A 210 -9.50 -13.49 -7.12
C LEU A 210 -8.69 -13.66 -8.41
N LEU A 211 -7.49 -13.08 -8.48
CA LEU A 211 -6.68 -13.04 -9.70
C LEU A 211 -5.49 -14.00 -9.72
N ALA A 212 -4.75 -14.13 -8.62
CA ALA A 212 -3.42 -14.76 -8.65
C ALA A 212 -3.45 -16.27 -8.47
N ASP A 213 -2.60 -17.00 -9.19
CA ASP A 213 -2.35 -18.43 -8.97
C ASP A 213 -1.46 -18.67 -7.75
N ARG A 214 -0.70 -17.64 -7.35
CA ARG A 214 0.27 -17.70 -6.26
C ARG A 214 0.41 -16.34 -5.57
N VAL A 215 0.44 -16.36 -4.24
CA VAL A 215 0.55 -15.18 -3.39
C VAL A 215 1.84 -15.27 -2.58
N VAL A 216 2.69 -14.24 -2.70
CA VAL A 216 3.91 -14.10 -1.90
C VAL A 216 3.71 -12.93 -0.96
N ILE A 217 3.82 -13.21 0.34
CA ILE A 217 3.69 -12.21 1.40
C ILE A 217 5.09 -11.73 1.77
N LEU A 218 5.31 -10.42 1.69
CA LEU A 218 6.53 -9.76 2.12
C LEU A 218 6.40 -9.28 3.57
N ASP A 219 7.46 -9.49 4.33
CA ASP A 219 7.65 -8.89 5.65
C ASP A 219 8.11 -7.42 5.52
N SER A 220 8.02 -6.64 6.61
CA SER A 220 8.41 -5.23 6.62
C SER A 220 9.72 -5.00 7.38
N ASN A 221 10.56 -4.08 6.87
CA ASN A 221 11.74 -3.54 7.54
C ASN A 221 12.78 -4.58 8.03
N PRO A 222 13.55 -5.20 7.11
CA PRO A 222 13.52 -5.04 5.66
C PRO A 222 12.55 -6.01 4.97
N GLY A 223 12.23 -5.73 3.71
CA GLY A 223 11.43 -6.58 2.84
C GLY A 223 12.04 -7.96 2.64
N ARG A 224 11.37 -9.00 3.13
CA ARG A 224 11.76 -10.41 3.02
C ARG A 224 10.56 -11.27 2.62
N VAL A 225 10.78 -12.38 1.91
CA VAL A 225 9.70 -13.34 1.66
C VAL A 225 9.35 -14.02 2.97
N LYS A 226 8.14 -13.76 3.45
CA LYS A 226 7.60 -14.32 4.69
C LYS A 226 6.88 -15.62 4.45
N GLU A 227 5.99 -15.62 3.45
CA GLU A 227 5.24 -16.80 3.06
C GLU A 227 4.99 -16.81 1.55
N ASP A 228 4.86 -18.00 1.00
CA ASP A 228 4.68 -18.26 -0.41
C ASP A 228 3.60 -19.33 -0.58
N LEU A 229 2.46 -18.90 -1.09
CA LEU A 229 1.19 -19.62 -1.06
C LEU A 229 0.69 -19.88 -2.47
N ARG A 230 0.32 -21.12 -2.77
CA ARG A 230 -0.44 -21.44 -3.98
C ARG A 230 -1.93 -21.24 -3.74
N VAL A 231 -2.61 -20.69 -4.74
CA VAL A 231 -4.06 -20.52 -4.75
C VAL A 231 -4.67 -21.67 -5.55
N ASP A 232 -4.89 -22.80 -4.89
CA ASP A 232 -5.42 -24.02 -5.52
C ASP A 232 -6.96 -23.96 -5.71
N ILE A 233 -7.46 -22.81 -6.19
CA ILE A 233 -8.88 -22.55 -6.48
C ILE A 233 -8.99 -22.14 -7.96
N LYS A 234 -9.79 -22.88 -8.74
CA LYS A 234 -9.95 -22.63 -10.18
C LYS A 234 -10.83 -21.41 -10.44
N HIS A 235 -10.58 -20.72 -11.54
CA HIS A 235 -11.48 -19.68 -12.06
C HIS A 235 -12.73 -20.29 -12.71
N PRO A 236 -13.89 -19.60 -12.67
CA PRO A 236 -14.15 -18.39 -11.89
C PRO A 236 -14.19 -18.71 -10.38
N ARG A 237 -13.61 -17.81 -9.57
CA ARG A 237 -13.46 -18.02 -8.12
C ARG A 237 -14.66 -17.43 -7.40
N ASP A 238 -15.28 -18.23 -6.54
CA ASP A 238 -16.36 -17.80 -5.67
C ASP A 238 -15.79 -17.29 -4.34
N ARG A 239 -15.93 -15.97 -4.11
CA ARG A 239 -15.50 -15.28 -2.88
C ARG A 239 -16.20 -15.81 -1.63
N ASP A 240 -17.41 -16.37 -1.79
CA ASP A 240 -18.20 -16.90 -0.69
C ASP A 240 -17.88 -18.34 -0.34
N SER A 241 -17.13 -19.03 -1.20
CA SER A 241 -16.76 -20.42 -1.00
C SER A 241 -15.87 -20.61 0.23
N ARG A 242 -16.09 -21.73 0.93
CA ARG A 242 -15.30 -22.08 2.12
C ARG A 242 -13.79 -22.13 1.86
N PRO A 243 -13.29 -22.71 0.75
CA PRO A 243 -11.85 -22.72 0.47
C PRO A 243 -11.27 -21.32 0.29
N PHE A 244 -12.01 -20.40 -0.35
CA PHE A 244 -11.59 -19.02 -0.54
C PHE A 244 -11.46 -18.29 0.80
N LYS A 245 -12.50 -18.37 1.64
CA LYS A 245 -12.51 -17.78 2.98
C LYS A 245 -11.36 -18.32 3.85
N GLN A 246 -11.11 -19.62 3.84
CA GLN A 246 -10.00 -20.22 4.58
C GLN A 246 -8.61 -19.71 4.13
N LEU A 247 -8.41 -19.52 2.83
CA LEU A 247 -7.15 -19.01 2.30
C LEU A 247 -6.97 -17.53 2.63
N MET A 248 -8.05 -16.74 2.54
CA MET A 248 -8.09 -15.34 2.97
C MET A 248 -7.74 -15.22 4.45
N GLU A 249 -8.35 -16.04 5.30
CA GLU A 249 -8.06 -16.13 6.73
C GLU A 249 -6.60 -16.49 7.04
N ARG A 250 -6.01 -17.39 6.24
CA ARG A 250 -4.59 -17.75 6.38
C ARG A 250 -3.69 -16.56 6.03
N ILE A 251 -3.90 -15.93 4.88
CA ILE A 251 -3.12 -14.75 4.45
C ILE A 251 -3.25 -13.64 5.49
N TYR A 252 -4.46 -13.40 5.96
CA TYR A 252 -4.76 -12.46 7.03
C TYR A 252 -3.96 -12.77 8.30
N GLY A 253 -4.01 -14.02 8.77
CA GLY A 253 -3.28 -14.46 9.95
C GLY A 253 -1.78 -14.23 9.81
N VAL A 254 -1.24 -14.41 8.61
CA VAL A 254 0.18 -14.16 8.34
C VAL A 254 0.50 -12.66 8.33
N MET A 255 -0.36 -11.83 7.77
CA MET A 255 -0.17 -10.36 7.74
C MET A 255 -0.31 -9.71 9.13
N THR A 256 -1.09 -10.32 10.03
CA THR A 256 -1.33 -9.81 11.40
C THR A 256 -0.41 -10.41 12.46
N ARG A 257 -0.18 -11.74 12.45
CA ARG A 257 0.58 -12.45 13.51
C ARG A 257 2.03 -12.01 13.68
N ALA A 258 2.63 -11.29 12.72
CA ALA A 258 3.99 -10.77 12.93
C ALA A 258 4.09 -9.24 13.06
N GLY A 259 2.99 -8.49 12.94
CA GLY A 259 3.09 -7.04 12.82
C GLY A 259 2.36 -6.25 13.90
N VAL A 260 1.93 -6.85 14.99
CA VAL A 260 1.52 -6.04 16.15
C VAL A 260 2.31 -6.38 17.40
N THR A 261 2.44 -7.67 17.73
CA THR A 261 3.22 -8.09 18.90
C THR A 261 4.74 -7.83 18.75
N ALA A 262 5.28 -7.89 17.54
CA ALA A 262 6.70 -7.59 17.27
C ALA A 262 6.98 -6.11 16.94
N GLN A 263 5.96 -5.35 16.50
CA GLN A 263 6.08 -3.92 16.17
C GLN A 263 5.89 -3.02 17.38
N VAL A 264 4.97 -3.35 18.30
CA VAL A 264 4.84 -2.67 19.59
C VAL A 264 6.11 -2.87 20.44
N ALA A 265 6.80 -4.01 20.27
CA ALA A 265 8.10 -4.27 20.88
C ALA A 265 9.29 -3.53 20.21
N ARG A 266 9.10 -2.95 19.01
CA ARG A 266 10.13 -2.27 18.20
C ARG A 266 9.84 -0.78 17.95
N ALA A 267 8.88 -0.17 18.62
CA ALA A 267 8.67 1.28 18.62
C ALA A 267 9.80 2.01 19.37
N THR A 268 11.05 1.83 18.95
CA THR A 268 12.24 2.41 19.57
C THR A 268 12.64 3.65 18.80
N GLY A 269 11.82 4.70 18.83
CA GLY A 269 12.20 6.02 18.32
C GLY A 269 11.11 6.76 17.53
N ILE A 270 11.42 8.01 17.19
CA ILE A 270 10.51 8.94 16.52
C ILE A 270 10.22 8.57 15.05
N GLY A 271 11.09 7.77 14.41
CA GLY A 271 10.94 7.29 13.03
C GLY A 271 9.98 6.10 12.85
N TYR A 272 9.14 5.79 13.85
CA TYR A 272 8.14 4.74 13.72
C TYR A 272 7.07 5.15 12.69
N ARG A 273 6.81 4.27 11.71
CA ARG A 273 5.77 4.49 10.70
C ARG A 273 4.40 4.29 11.31
N LEU A 274 3.74 5.39 11.66
CA LEU A 274 2.41 5.35 12.26
C LEU A 274 1.37 4.83 11.26
N PRO A 275 0.44 3.97 11.71
CA PRO A 275 -0.68 3.54 10.87
C PRO A 275 -1.53 4.75 10.46
N GLN A 276 -1.99 4.75 9.21
CA GLN A 276 -2.80 5.83 8.66
C GLN A 276 -4.26 5.68 9.11
N ALA A 277 -4.57 6.13 10.31
CA ALA A 277 -5.91 6.11 10.88
C ALA A 277 -6.29 7.47 11.45
N HIS A 278 -7.51 7.93 11.15
CA HIS A 278 -8.05 9.15 11.76
C HIS A 278 -8.68 8.85 13.12
N VAL A 279 -8.63 9.84 14.02
CA VAL A 279 -9.22 9.65 15.36
C VAL A 279 -10.70 9.33 15.32
N GLY A 280 -11.46 9.98 14.44
CA GLY A 280 -12.89 9.68 14.27
C GLY A 280 -13.15 8.22 13.88
N GLN A 281 -12.30 7.64 13.03
CA GLN A 281 -12.40 6.24 12.62
C GLN A 281 -12.09 5.30 13.80
N MET A 282 -11.06 5.62 14.58
CA MET A 282 -10.70 4.86 15.79
C MET A 282 -11.83 4.88 16.83
N LEU A 283 -12.43 6.04 17.09
CA LEU A 283 -13.53 6.17 18.05
C LEU A 283 -14.77 5.41 17.57
N GLY A 284 -15.16 5.58 16.30
CA GLY A 284 -16.28 4.83 15.72
C GLY A 284 -16.06 3.32 15.81
N MET A 285 -14.83 2.85 15.53
CA MET A 285 -14.47 1.44 15.65
C MET A 285 -14.61 0.92 17.09
N LEU A 286 -14.17 1.70 18.08
CA LEU A 286 -14.30 1.31 19.48
C LEU A 286 -15.76 1.30 19.94
N GLU A 287 -16.59 2.23 19.44
CA GLU A 287 -18.03 2.25 19.68
C GLU A 287 -18.70 1.00 19.08
N GLU A 288 -18.43 0.67 17.83
CA GLU A 288 -18.95 -0.55 17.19
C GLU A 288 -18.53 -1.83 17.92
N LEU A 289 -17.25 -1.93 18.30
CA LEU A 289 -16.77 -3.05 19.12
C LEU A 289 -17.52 -3.12 20.44
N SER A 290 -17.84 -1.99 21.08
CA SER A 290 -18.51 -1.97 22.39
C SER A 290 -19.95 -2.48 22.34
N LEU A 291 -20.60 -2.33 21.18
CA LEU A 291 -21.97 -2.77 20.92
C LEU A 291 -22.07 -4.27 20.61
N ALA A 292 -20.94 -4.96 20.45
CA ALA A 292 -20.93 -6.37 20.12
C ALA A 292 -21.44 -7.27 21.24
N GLU A 293 -22.24 -8.28 20.86
CA GLU A 293 -22.92 -9.21 21.77
C GLU A 293 -21.99 -9.94 22.76
N ARG A 294 -20.70 -10.12 22.40
CA ARG A 294 -19.70 -10.80 23.25
C ARG A 294 -18.88 -9.85 24.12
N GLY A 295 -19.47 -8.74 24.56
CA GLY A 295 -18.84 -7.83 25.52
C GLY A 295 -17.56 -7.20 25.00
N GLY A 296 -17.54 -6.77 23.74
CA GLY A 296 -16.37 -6.14 23.13
C GLY A 296 -15.46 -7.06 22.32
N SER A 297 -15.92 -8.24 21.92
CA SER A 297 -15.15 -9.21 21.13
C SER A 297 -15.90 -9.56 19.84
N VAL A 298 -15.29 -9.32 18.68
CA VAL A 298 -15.93 -9.48 17.35
C VAL A 298 -14.97 -10.14 16.38
N GLU A 299 -15.49 -11.03 15.54
CA GLU A 299 -14.71 -11.55 14.42
C GLU A 299 -14.53 -10.45 13.36
N LEU A 300 -13.31 -10.27 12.88
CA LEU A 300 -12.98 -9.18 11.97
C LEU A 300 -13.86 -9.12 10.72
N ALA A 301 -14.19 -10.26 10.12
CA ALA A 301 -15.07 -10.30 8.95
C ALA A 301 -16.46 -9.74 9.27
N GLN A 302 -16.97 -10.02 10.48
CA GLN A 302 -18.21 -9.45 10.98
C GLN A 302 -18.05 -7.94 11.26
N LEU A 303 -16.93 -7.53 11.85
CA LEU A 303 -16.63 -6.11 12.10
C LEU A 303 -16.58 -5.31 10.78
N ALA A 304 -15.92 -5.83 9.75
CA ALA A 304 -15.86 -5.25 8.42
C ALA A 304 -17.26 -5.05 7.81
N ALA A 305 -18.10 -6.08 7.92
CA ALA A 305 -19.47 -6.02 7.45
C ALA A 305 -20.31 -4.98 8.22
N MET A 306 -20.16 -4.90 9.55
CA MET A 306 -20.86 -3.92 10.39
C MET A 306 -20.47 -2.48 10.03
N THR A 307 -19.19 -2.25 9.78
CA THR A 307 -18.66 -0.91 9.47
C THR A 307 -18.79 -0.53 7.99
N GLN A 308 -19.28 -1.42 7.12
CA GLN A 308 -19.27 -1.26 5.67
C GLN A 308 -17.87 -0.92 5.10
N MET A 309 -16.83 -1.49 5.71
CA MET A 309 -15.43 -1.28 5.31
C MET A 309 -14.86 -2.57 4.75
N THR A 310 -13.85 -2.48 3.89
CA THR A 310 -13.07 -3.66 3.54
C THR A 310 -12.19 -4.04 4.72
N VAL A 311 -11.78 -5.31 4.80
CA VAL A 311 -10.82 -5.77 5.81
C VAL A 311 -9.51 -4.98 5.73
N ASP A 312 -9.13 -4.52 4.53
CA ASP A 312 -7.91 -3.77 4.33
C ASP A 312 -7.98 -2.35 4.89
N ASP A 313 -9.13 -1.69 4.76
CA ASP A 313 -9.37 -0.36 5.34
C ASP A 313 -9.43 -0.39 6.88
N LEU A 314 -9.76 -1.55 7.46
CA LEU A 314 -9.73 -1.75 8.90
C LEU A 314 -8.31 -1.84 9.46
N PHE A 315 -7.33 -2.32 8.69
CA PHE A 315 -6.00 -2.61 9.22
C PHE A 315 -5.31 -1.40 9.85
N PRO A 316 -5.25 -0.22 9.20
CA PRO A 316 -4.62 0.94 9.82
C PRO A 316 -5.32 1.33 11.13
N ILE A 317 -6.65 1.21 11.18
CA ILE A 317 -7.44 1.55 12.37
C ILE A 317 -7.12 0.59 13.51
N LEU A 318 -7.14 -0.72 13.23
CA LEU A 318 -6.85 -1.75 14.23
C LEU A 318 -5.40 -1.72 14.70
N GLU A 319 -4.44 -1.47 13.81
CA GLU A 319 -3.04 -1.28 14.16
C GLU A 319 -2.86 -0.04 15.06
N ALA A 320 -3.59 1.05 14.81
CA ALA A 320 -3.58 2.24 15.66
C ALA A 320 -4.20 1.97 17.04
N LEU A 321 -5.33 1.27 17.09
CA LEU A 321 -6.00 0.90 18.34
C LEU A 321 -5.15 -0.05 19.19
N GLU A 322 -4.44 -0.99 18.58
CA GLU A 322 -3.55 -1.90 19.29
C GLU A 322 -2.25 -1.22 19.73
N LEU A 323 -1.70 -0.32 18.90
CA LEU A 323 -0.57 0.54 19.28
C LEU A 323 -0.89 1.38 20.53
N LEU A 324 -2.09 1.95 20.58
CA LEU A 324 -2.60 2.76 21.69
C LEU A 324 -3.20 1.93 22.83
N ASP A 325 -3.14 0.59 22.75
CA ASP A 325 -3.62 -0.33 23.80
C ASP A 325 -5.14 -0.21 24.09
N PHE A 326 -5.93 0.17 23.09
CA PHE A 326 -7.40 0.28 23.16
C PHE A 326 -8.13 -0.94 22.61
N ALA A 327 -7.56 -1.63 21.63
CA ALA A 327 -8.04 -2.92 21.15
C ALA A 327 -6.89 -3.91 21.01
N ARG A 328 -7.20 -5.19 20.90
CA ARG A 328 -6.23 -6.26 20.67
C ARG A 328 -6.72 -7.16 19.55
N VAL A 329 -5.84 -7.46 18.60
CA VAL A 329 -6.16 -8.39 17.51
C VAL A 329 -5.48 -9.74 17.79
N SER A 330 -6.27 -10.78 17.99
CA SER A 330 -5.80 -12.15 18.25
C SER A 330 -6.31 -13.10 17.18
N GLY A 331 -5.55 -13.24 16.09
CA GLY A 331 -6.04 -13.95 14.91
C GLY A 331 -7.23 -13.18 14.30
N GLN A 332 -8.36 -13.85 14.09
CA GLN A 332 -9.56 -13.24 13.50
C GLN A 332 -10.40 -12.45 14.52
N LEU A 333 -10.04 -12.49 15.80
CA LEU A 333 -10.82 -11.87 16.85
C LEU A 333 -10.23 -10.51 17.21
N VAL A 334 -11.09 -9.48 17.22
CA VAL A 334 -10.77 -8.14 17.69
C VAL A 334 -11.46 -7.94 19.03
N GLU A 335 -10.68 -7.58 20.05
CA GLU A 335 -11.17 -7.43 21.42
C GLU A 335 -10.86 -6.03 21.97
N LEU A 336 -11.86 -5.41 22.58
CA LEU A 336 -11.69 -4.19 23.39
C LEU A 336 -10.85 -4.48 24.63
N THR A 337 -9.79 -3.71 24.82
CA THR A 337 -9.01 -3.76 26.08
C THR A 337 -9.77 -3.05 27.20
N ARG A 338 -9.27 -3.18 28.43
CA ARG A 338 -9.80 -2.40 29.57
C ARG A 338 -9.70 -0.89 29.33
N HIS A 339 -8.64 -0.43 28.67
CA HIS A 339 -8.46 0.99 28.35
C HIS A 339 -9.40 1.45 27.24
N GLY A 340 -9.63 0.62 26.22
CA GLY A 340 -10.60 0.90 25.16
C GLY A 340 -12.03 1.04 25.71
N ARG A 341 -12.45 0.11 26.59
CA ARG A 341 -13.75 0.21 27.26
C ARG A 341 -13.89 1.49 28.08
N SER A 342 -12.87 1.80 28.89
CA SER A 342 -12.86 3.05 29.68
C SER A 342 -12.92 4.30 28.82
N LEU A 343 -12.38 4.26 27.59
CA LEU A 343 -12.45 5.36 26.66
C LEU A 343 -13.87 5.49 26.07
N VAL A 344 -14.49 4.40 25.63
CA VAL A 344 -15.86 4.43 25.08
C VAL A 344 -16.89 4.88 26.12
N GLU A 345 -16.76 4.42 27.36
CA GLU A 345 -17.69 4.76 28.46
C GLU A 345 -17.50 6.20 28.99
N ALA A 346 -16.36 6.84 28.69
CA ALA A 346 -16.04 8.17 29.18
C ALA A 346 -16.80 9.28 28.42
N ASP A 347 -17.02 10.40 29.12
CA ASP A 347 -17.47 11.64 28.49
C ASP A 347 -16.38 12.22 27.55
N ILE A 348 -16.76 13.23 26.76
CA ILE A 348 -15.88 13.81 25.73
C ILE A 348 -14.56 14.33 26.31
N LEU A 349 -14.58 14.99 27.47
CA LEU A 349 -13.37 15.56 28.07
C LEU A 349 -12.47 14.45 28.58
N ARG A 350 -13.04 13.44 29.26
CA ARG A 350 -12.28 12.33 29.81
C ARG A 350 -11.72 11.41 28.71
N ARG A 351 -12.43 11.24 27.59
CA ARG A 351 -11.93 10.54 26.38
C ARG A 351 -10.62 11.13 25.89
N LYS A 352 -10.54 12.45 25.76
CA LYS A 352 -9.32 13.16 25.31
C LYS A 352 -8.14 12.90 26.25
N VAL A 353 -8.38 12.94 27.56
CA VAL A 353 -7.34 12.67 28.58
C VAL A 353 -6.82 11.24 28.47
N ILE A 354 -7.72 10.24 28.42
CA ILE A 354 -7.32 8.83 28.28
C ILE A 354 -6.55 8.61 26.98
N PHE A 355 -7.03 9.19 25.87
CA PHE A 355 -6.35 9.11 24.58
C PHE A 355 -4.94 9.73 24.65
N GLY A 356 -4.80 10.92 25.23
CA GLY A 356 -3.53 11.63 25.37
C GLY A 356 -2.51 10.88 26.23
N GLU A 357 -2.94 10.29 27.35
CA GLU A 357 -2.08 9.48 28.22
C GLU A 357 -1.47 8.29 27.46
N HIS A 358 -2.28 7.57 26.68
CA HIS A 358 -1.79 6.45 25.88
C HIS A 358 -0.95 6.92 24.69
N LEU A 359 -1.33 8.01 24.03
CA LEU A 359 -0.59 8.60 22.93
C LEU A 359 0.84 8.96 23.36
N LEU A 360 1.00 9.73 24.45
CA LEU A 360 2.32 10.11 24.97
C LEU A 360 3.11 8.88 25.46
N ARG A 361 2.45 7.90 26.06
CA ARG A 361 3.13 6.70 26.58
C ARG A 361 3.59 5.73 25.49
N LYS A 362 2.80 5.58 24.42
CA LYS A 362 2.97 4.53 23.41
C LYS A 362 3.59 5.02 22.11
N VAL A 363 3.54 6.33 21.83
CA VAL A 363 4.02 6.92 20.58
C VAL A 363 5.19 7.87 20.85
N PRO A 364 6.46 7.43 20.65
CA PRO A 364 7.64 8.24 20.94
C PRO A 364 7.67 9.60 20.24
N LEU A 365 7.13 9.69 19.02
CA LEU A 365 7.05 10.95 18.29
C LEU A 365 6.09 11.94 18.96
N ALA A 366 4.97 11.50 19.51
CA ALA A 366 4.03 12.37 20.22
C ALA A 366 4.66 12.91 21.51
N ASP A 367 5.32 12.04 22.29
CA ASP A 367 6.10 12.42 23.48
C ASP A 367 7.23 13.40 23.13
N HIS A 368 7.95 13.15 22.04
CA HIS A 368 9.03 14.02 21.59
C HIS A 368 8.53 15.41 21.19
N VAL A 369 7.45 15.50 20.40
CA VAL A 369 6.82 16.79 20.06
C VAL A 369 6.41 17.53 21.33
N ARG A 370 5.81 16.82 22.29
CA ARG A 370 5.39 17.41 23.56
C ARG A 370 6.58 17.96 24.36
N ARG A 371 7.63 17.16 24.55
CA ARG A 371 8.85 17.59 25.26
C ARG A 371 9.52 18.80 24.63
N VAL A 372 9.65 18.82 23.29
CA VAL A 372 10.23 19.97 22.58
C VAL A 372 9.43 21.25 22.81
N LEU A 373 8.10 21.15 22.93
CA LEU A 373 7.27 22.30 23.26
C LEU A 373 7.42 22.71 24.73
N ASP A 374 7.40 21.76 25.67
CA ASP A 374 7.54 22.04 27.10
C ASP A 374 8.91 22.68 27.43
N GLU A 375 9.98 22.31 26.75
CA GLU A 375 11.33 22.85 26.96
C GLU A 375 11.54 24.27 26.39
N ARG A 376 10.63 24.74 25.52
CA ARG A 376 10.77 26.05 24.86
C ARG A 376 10.08 27.14 25.66
N ALA A 377 10.78 28.26 25.85
CA ALA A 377 10.26 29.43 26.55
C ALA A 377 8.93 29.98 25.98
N ARG A 378 8.69 29.82 24.67
CA ARG A 378 7.44 30.24 24.00
C ARG A 378 6.48 29.09 23.71
N GLN A 379 6.82 27.87 24.15
CA GLN A 379 6.03 26.65 23.93
C GLN A 379 5.58 26.46 22.47
N ARG A 380 6.46 26.85 21.52
CA ARG A 380 6.18 26.89 20.08
C ARG A 380 7.34 26.31 19.28
N ALA A 381 7.03 25.50 18.28
CA ALA A 381 8.03 24.89 17.39
C ALA A 381 7.51 24.79 15.94
N PRO A 382 8.33 25.07 14.92
CA PRO A 382 7.91 24.97 13.53
C PRO A 382 7.81 23.51 13.06
N LYS A 383 6.84 23.20 12.18
CA LYS A 383 6.65 21.90 11.52
C LYS A 383 7.94 21.37 10.91
N GLY A 384 8.67 22.24 10.19
CA GLY A 384 9.92 21.90 9.51
C GLY A 384 11.06 21.44 10.45
N ARG A 385 10.95 21.64 11.76
CA ARG A 385 11.88 21.00 12.71
C ARG A 385 11.61 19.50 12.76
N PHE A 386 10.38 19.11 13.05
CA PHE A 386 9.99 17.71 13.21
C PHE A 386 10.06 16.94 11.90
N LEU A 387 9.77 17.59 10.76
CA LEU A 387 9.97 16.98 9.44
C LEU A 387 11.44 16.59 9.23
N ARG A 388 12.39 17.50 9.46
CA ARG A 388 13.82 17.20 9.32
C ARG A 388 14.27 16.06 10.24
N GLU A 389 13.82 16.07 11.50
CA GLU A 389 14.11 14.98 12.45
C GLU A 389 13.48 13.64 12.03
N LEU A 390 12.36 13.65 11.30
CA LEU A 390 11.74 12.44 10.74
C LEU A 390 12.41 11.97 9.45
N GLU A 391 12.87 12.90 8.61
CA GLU A 391 13.60 12.65 7.36
C GLU A 391 14.95 11.96 7.61
N ASP A 392 15.50 12.05 8.82
CA ASP A 392 16.65 11.25 9.25
C ASP A 392 16.36 9.73 9.23
N PHE A 393 15.07 9.34 9.29
CA PHE A 393 14.63 7.95 9.34
C PHE A 393 13.68 7.54 8.19
N LEU A 394 12.99 8.51 7.58
CA LEU A 394 11.90 8.31 6.64
C LEU A 394 12.13 9.11 5.35
N THR A 395 11.45 8.74 4.27
CA THR A 395 11.40 9.60 3.08
C THR A 395 10.59 10.86 3.36
N GLU A 396 10.80 11.93 2.60
CA GLU A 396 10.05 13.19 2.72
C GLU A 396 8.53 12.95 2.74
N GLU A 397 8.01 12.21 1.75
CA GLU A 397 6.58 11.85 1.66
C GLU A 397 6.07 11.08 2.90
N GLU A 398 6.89 10.17 3.43
CA GLU A 398 6.50 9.35 4.58
C GLU A 398 6.61 10.15 5.89
N ALA A 399 7.59 11.06 6.01
CA ALA A 399 7.72 11.99 7.12
C ALA A 399 6.53 12.96 7.18
N GLU A 400 6.09 13.49 6.04
CA GLU A 400 4.88 14.30 5.94
C GLU A 400 3.64 13.53 6.39
N ARG A 401 3.48 12.30 5.90
CA ARG A 401 2.36 11.41 6.25
C ARG A 401 2.34 11.09 7.74
N VAL A 402 3.46 10.69 8.32
CA VAL A 402 3.57 10.35 9.74
C VAL A 402 3.30 11.58 10.62
N LEU A 403 3.83 12.74 10.25
CA LEU A 403 3.58 13.97 11.00
C LEU A 403 2.12 14.41 10.91
N ALA A 404 1.45 14.20 9.77
CA ALA A 404 0.02 14.46 9.63
C ALA A 404 -0.83 13.59 10.58
N VAL A 405 -0.48 12.31 10.74
CA VAL A 405 -1.13 11.40 11.71
C VAL A 405 -0.95 11.92 13.15
N ILE A 406 0.27 12.33 13.51
CA ILE A 406 0.54 12.93 14.82
C ILE A 406 -0.26 14.21 15.05
N ILE A 407 -0.36 15.07 14.04
CA ILE A 407 -1.14 16.30 14.14
C ILE A 407 -2.61 15.98 14.42
N ASP A 408 -3.19 15.00 13.71
CA ASP A 408 -4.58 14.59 13.94
C ASP A 408 -4.79 14.05 15.35
N TRP A 409 -3.97 13.07 15.76
CA TRP A 409 -4.07 12.41 17.07
C TRP A 409 -3.81 13.39 18.22
N GLY A 410 -2.78 14.21 18.09
CA GLY A 410 -2.35 15.15 19.12
C GLY A 410 -3.32 16.32 19.31
N ARG A 411 -3.94 16.81 18.24
CA ARG A 411 -4.98 17.85 18.33
C ARG A 411 -6.25 17.33 19.00
N TYR A 412 -6.67 16.10 18.70
CA TYR A 412 -7.81 15.49 19.40
C TYR A 412 -7.52 15.35 20.90
N ALA A 413 -6.33 14.86 21.24
CA ALA A 413 -5.90 14.64 22.61
C ALA A 413 -5.55 15.92 23.38
N GLU A 414 -5.56 17.08 22.71
CA GLU A 414 -5.17 18.38 23.27
C GLU A 414 -3.76 18.40 23.89
N ILE A 415 -2.86 17.53 23.41
CA ILE A 415 -1.47 17.53 23.87
C ILE A 415 -0.65 18.67 23.25
N PHE A 416 -1.13 19.22 22.12
CA PHE A 416 -0.68 20.46 21.47
C PHE A 416 -1.75 20.96 20.48
N ALA A 417 -1.59 22.20 20.02
CA ALA A 417 -2.28 22.78 18.87
C ALA A 417 -1.34 22.86 17.65
N PHE A 418 -1.92 22.95 16.45
CA PHE A 418 -1.19 23.12 15.20
C PHE A 418 -1.88 24.13 14.28
N ASP A 419 -1.15 25.15 13.86
CA ASP A 419 -1.54 26.11 12.84
C ASP A 419 -1.00 25.67 11.48
N ALA A 420 -1.89 25.28 10.58
CA ALA A 420 -1.52 24.81 9.24
C ALA A 420 -1.01 25.93 8.33
N GLY A 421 -1.48 27.18 8.50
CA GLY A 421 -1.06 28.32 7.69
C GLY A 421 0.33 28.81 8.09
N ALA A 422 0.63 28.83 9.39
CA ALA A 422 1.94 29.20 9.91
C ALA A 422 2.92 28.00 9.98
N GLY A 423 2.42 26.77 9.84
CA GLY A 423 3.21 25.54 10.03
C GLY A 423 3.81 25.46 11.43
N LEU A 424 3.02 25.77 12.47
CA LEU A 424 3.52 25.95 13.84
C LEU A 424 2.77 25.08 14.85
N PHE A 425 3.51 24.36 15.68
CA PHE A 425 3.00 23.68 16.87
C PHE A 425 3.03 24.63 18.08
N SER A 426 2.03 24.56 18.94
CA SER A 426 1.94 25.35 20.19
C SER A 426 1.26 24.59 21.33
N LEU A 427 1.52 24.96 22.59
CA LEU A 427 0.71 24.50 23.74
C LEU A 427 -0.47 25.44 24.06
N GLU A 428 -0.47 26.65 23.51
CA GLU A 428 -1.57 27.59 23.64
C GLU A 428 -2.71 27.25 22.67
N ASN A 429 -3.95 27.24 23.18
CA ASN A 429 -5.16 27.20 22.37
C ASN A 429 -5.33 28.55 21.63
N PRO A 430 -5.52 28.60 20.31
CA PRO A 430 -5.67 29.84 19.55
C PRO A 430 -6.97 30.64 19.83
N VAL A 431 -7.73 30.30 20.87
CA VAL A 431 -9.06 30.90 21.17
C VAL A 431 -9.04 31.90 22.33
N ALA A 432 -7.92 32.11 23.03
CA ALA A 432 -7.94 32.93 24.25
C ALA A 432 -7.64 34.43 24.09
N ASP A 433 -7.38 34.95 22.88
CA ASP A 433 -6.92 36.35 22.72
C ASP A 433 -7.70 37.16 21.68
N ALA A 434 -9.01 36.90 21.54
CA ALA A 434 -9.93 37.82 20.89
C ALA A 434 -10.55 38.77 21.93
N THR A 435 -9.72 39.57 22.59
CA THR A 435 -10.19 40.76 23.33
C THR A 435 -10.08 41.96 22.36
N PRO A 436 -11.18 42.52 21.85
CA PRO A 436 -11.11 43.73 21.04
C PRO A 436 -10.63 44.90 21.92
N ARG A 437 -9.58 45.59 21.47
CA ARG A 437 -9.20 46.92 21.97
C ARG A 437 -10.18 47.98 21.51
#